data_AF-A0A453KP55-F1
#
_entry.id   AF-A0A453KP55-F1
#
_cell.length_a   1.000
_cell.length_b   1.000
_cell.length_c   1.000
_cell.angle_alpha   90.00
_cell.angle_beta   90.00
_cell.angle_gamma   90.00
#
_symmetry.space_group_name_H-M   'P 1'
#
loop_
_entity.id
_entity.type
_entity.pdbx_description
1 polymer ?
#
loop_
_entity_poly.entity_id
_entity_poly.type
_entity_poly.pdbx_seq_one_letter_code
_entity_poly.pdbx_strand_id
1 'polypeptide(L)'
;VGSAVFFRGTDPFSLHDWRAIKRFLSRDCPMIRAYGAIRFDASSDASVEWEDYGAFYFVVPQVEFSELEEGSVLATTIAWDDSLSWTYQSAVDELQSTLHEISPCSVKVNRSTLQTAIVNLNHVPTKASWDLAVTQALRMIKGSQTELVKVVLARCSRYITDTCIDPLELLACLKVCCIVVPSPHCLREDHPATLVYTG
;
A
#
# COMPACT_ATOMS: atom_id res chain seq x y z
N VAL A 1 0.65 -3.94 13.51
CA VAL A 1 -0.83 -3.87 13.46
C VAL A 1 -1.34 -5.24 13.14
N GLY A 2 -2.23 -5.81 13.96
CA GLY A 2 -2.65 -7.21 13.87
C GLY A 2 -3.20 -7.55 12.49
N SER A 3 -2.51 -8.44 11.78
CA SER A 3 -3.02 -9.10 10.59
C SER A 3 -3.51 -10.48 10.99
N ALA A 4 -4.71 -10.87 10.58
CA ALA A 4 -5.15 -12.26 10.77
C ALA A 4 -4.33 -13.21 9.89
N VAL A 5 -3.93 -12.73 8.71
CA VAL A 5 -2.98 -13.39 7.82
C VAL A 5 -2.29 -12.33 6.95
N PHE A 6 -1.04 -12.56 6.58
CA PHE A 6 -0.31 -11.74 5.62
C PHE A 6 0.36 -12.60 4.54
N PHE A 7 0.57 -11.99 3.37
CA PHE A 7 1.18 -12.60 2.19
C PHE A 7 2.27 -11.69 1.68
N ARG A 8 3.48 -12.22 1.56
CA ARG A 8 4.63 -11.51 1.00
C ARG A 8 5.46 -12.46 0.16
N GLY A 9 6.12 -11.93 -0.86
CA GLY A 9 7.01 -12.70 -1.72
C GLY A 9 8.11 -11.83 -2.31
N THR A 10 9.23 -12.46 -2.69
CA THR A 10 10.33 -11.81 -3.41
C THR A 10 10.17 -11.90 -4.92
N ASP A 11 9.43 -12.91 -5.39
CA ASP A 11 9.14 -13.12 -6.80
C ASP A 11 7.93 -12.28 -7.26
N PRO A 12 7.82 -11.95 -8.57
CA PRO A 12 6.67 -11.24 -9.11
C PRO A 12 5.35 -11.92 -8.75
N PHE A 13 4.36 -11.11 -8.34
CA PHE A 13 3.05 -11.58 -7.92
C PHE A 13 2.39 -12.45 -8.99
N SER A 14 1.97 -13.65 -8.60
CA SER A 14 1.48 -14.68 -9.51
C SER A 14 0.02 -15.06 -9.24
N LEU A 15 -0.54 -15.88 -10.13
CA LEU A 15 -1.86 -16.47 -9.92
C LEU A 15 -1.91 -17.39 -8.70
N HIS A 16 -0.77 -17.99 -8.30
CA HIS A 16 -0.69 -18.81 -7.11
C HIS A 16 -0.88 -17.97 -5.85
N ASP A 17 -0.23 -16.82 -5.77
CA ASP A 17 -0.35 -15.88 -4.66
C ASP A 17 -1.78 -15.33 -4.56
N TRP A 18 -2.39 -14.98 -5.69
CA TRP A 18 -3.80 -14.60 -5.72
C TRP A 18 -4.71 -15.71 -5.19
N ARG A 19 -4.49 -16.97 -5.58
CA ARG A 19 -5.27 -18.11 -5.08
C ARG A 19 -5.08 -18.30 -3.57
N ALA A 20 -3.87 -18.09 -3.06
CA ALA A 20 -3.59 -18.16 -1.63
C ALA A 20 -4.39 -17.10 -0.85
N ILE A 21 -4.40 -15.86 -1.34
CA ILE A 21 -5.20 -14.76 -0.76
C ILE A 21 -6.70 -15.06 -0.88
N LYS A 22 -7.17 -15.47 -2.06
CA LYS A 22 -8.58 -15.68 -2.37
C LYS A 22 -9.26 -16.70 -1.43
N ARG A 23 -8.52 -17.67 -0.89
CA ARG A 23 -9.03 -18.64 0.10
C ARG A 23 -9.66 -17.96 1.33
N PHE A 24 -9.24 -16.74 1.65
CA PHE A 24 -9.76 -15.97 2.79
C PHE A 24 -10.85 -14.95 2.40
N LEU A 25 -11.15 -14.79 1.10
CA LEU A 25 -12.07 -13.77 0.57
C LEU A 25 -13.33 -14.42 -0.02
N SER A 26 -14.10 -15.16 0.80
CA SER A 26 -15.31 -15.85 0.34
C SER A 26 -16.40 -14.87 -0.13
N ARG A 27 -17.09 -15.20 -1.22
CA ARG A 27 -18.33 -14.51 -1.67
C ARG A 27 -19.40 -14.46 -0.60
N ASP A 28 -19.46 -15.48 0.25
CA ASP A 28 -20.45 -15.58 1.32
C ASP A 28 -20.15 -14.62 2.47
N CYS A 29 -18.91 -14.10 2.53
CA CYS A 29 -18.43 -13.17 3.53
C CYS A 29 -17.85 -11.89 2.87
N PRO A 30 -18.67 -11.06 2.20
CA PRO A 30 -18.20 -9.93 1.39
C PRO A 30 -17.49 -8.82 2.20
N MET A 31 -17.55 -8.91 3.53
CA MET A 31 -16.91 -7.98 4.44
C MET A 31 -15.40 -8.22 4.61
N ILE A 32 -14.91 -9.45 4.36
CA ILE A 32 -13.49 -9.75 4.50
C ILE A 32 -12.73 -9.19 3.30
N ARG A 33 -11.63 -8.49 3.59
CA ARG A 33 -10.85 -7.74 2.60
C ARG A 33 -9.36 -8.02 2.77
N ALA A 34 -8.65 -8.01 1.65
CA ALA A 34 -7.20 -7.97 1.65
C ALA A 34 -6.73 -6.58 1.20
N TYR A 35 -5.82 -6.00 1.97
CA TYR A 35 -5.20 -4.70 1.71
C TYR A 35 -3.72 -4.90 1.42
N GLY A 36 -3.17 -4.14 0.49
CA GLY A 36 -1.77 -4.30 0.16
C GLY A 36 -1.36 -3.59 -1.11
N ALA A 37 -0.16 -3.93 -1.56
CA ALA A 37 0.44 -3.35 -2.75
C ALA A 37 1.36 -4.36 -3.44
N ILE A 38 1.59 -4.11 -4.74
CA ILE A 38 2.51 -4.85 -5.61
C ILE A 38 3.46 -3.83 -6.21
N ARG A 39 4.75 -4.16 -6.29
CA ARG A 39 5.75 -3.31 -6.95
C ARG A 39 5.45 -3.19 -8.45
N PHE A 40 5.63 -1.99 -9.00
CA PHE A 40 5.47 -1.73 -10.43
C PHE A 40 6.37 -2.64 -11.28
N ASP A 41 7.65 -2.70 -10.91
CA ASP A 41 8.62 -3.62 -11.50
C ASP A 41 9.19 -4.49 -10.39
N ALA A 42 8.71 -5.73 -10.35
CA ALA A 42 9.17 -6.76 -9.41
C ALA A 42 10.46 -7.46 -9.88
N SER A 43 10.94 -7.20 -11.10
CA SER A 43 12.18 -7.78 -11.64
C SER A 43 13.44 -6.95 -11.33
N SER A 44 13.25 -5.67 -11.03
CA SER A 44 14.34 -4.77 -10.60
C SER A 44 14.60 -4.86 -9.09
N ASP A 45 15.74 -4.35 -8.65
CA ASP A 45 16.04 -4.19 -7.22
C ASP A 45 15.00 -3.31 -6.53
N ALA A 46 14.63 -3.69 -5.30
CA ALA A 46 13.75 -2.87 -4.48
C ALA A 46 14.44 -1.56 -4.11
N SER A 47 13.68 -0.46 -4.05
CA SER A 47 14.18 0.73 -3.37
C SER A 47 14.21 0.48 -1.87
N VAL A 48 15.05 1.21 -1.14
CA VAL A 48 15.24 1.04 0.31
C VAL A 48 13.91 1.13 1.07
N GLU A 49 12.98 1.99 0.60
CA GLU A 49 11.66 2.17 1.20
C GLU A 49 10.73 0.95 1.03
N TRP A 50 11.08 0.02 0.14
CA TRP A 50 10.30 -1.17 -0.23
C TRP A 50 10.93 -2.49 0.24
N GLU A 51 12.14 -2.49 0.80
CA GLU A 51 12.90 -3.70 1.12
C GLU A 51 12.13 -4.66 2.04
N ASP A 52 11.48 -4.16 3.09
CA ASP A 52 10.75 -4.99 4.06
C ASP A 52 9.48 -5.64 3.52
N TYR A 53 8.96 -5.14 2.39
CA TYR A 53 7.68 -5.56 1.82
C TYR A 53 7.83 -6.60 0.69
N GLY A 54 9.00 -6.67 0.03
CA GLY A 54 9.23 -7.59 -1.09
C GLY A 54 8.61 -7.12 -2.41
N ALA A 55 8.35 -8.06 -3.33
CA ALA A 55 7.68 -7.81 -4.61
C ALA A 55 6.19 -7.46 -4.45
N PHE A 56 5.57 -7.99 -3.40
CA PHE A 56 4.20 -7.69 -3.02
C PHE A 56 4.01 -7.91 -1.52
N TYR A 57 3.07 -7.18 -0.94
CA TYR A 57 2.69 -7.33 0.46
C TYR A 57 1.18 -7.12 0.61
N PHE A 58 0.48 -8.14 1.11
CA PHE A 58 -0.96 -8.09 1.40
C PHE A 58 -1.26 -8.56 2.81
N VAL A 59 -2.29 -8.00 3.43
CA VAL A 59 -2.79 -8.38 4.75
C VAL A 59 -4.31 -8.53 4.71
N VAL A 60 -4.82 -9.52 5.42
CA VAL A 60 -6.21 -9.53 5.89
C VAL A 60 -6.17 -8.98 7.32
N PRO A 61 -6.86 -7.87 7.61
CA PRO A 61 -6.77 -7.21 8.91
C PRO A 61 -7.40 -8.09 10.00
N GLN A 62 -6.73 -8.17 11.15
CA GLN A 62 -7.30 -8.84 12.33
C GLN A 62 -8.38 -7.99 12.98
N VAL A 63 -8.25 -6.67 12.92
CA VAL A 63 -9.24 -5.69 13.38
C VAL A 63 -9.40 -4.62 12.30
N GLU A 64 -10.64 -4.39 11.87
CA GLU A 64 -10.96 -3.42 10.82
C GLU A 64 -12.10 -2.51 11.26
N PHE A 65 -11.87 -1.19 11.20
CA PHE A 65 -12.91 -0.19 11.38
C PHE A 65 -13.28 0.40 10.02
N SER A 66 -14.56 0.41 9.71
CA SER A 66 -15.11 0.95 8.46
C SER A 66 -16.25 1.90 8.74
N GLU A 67 -16.15 3.13 8.23
CA GLU A 67 -17.27 4.07 8.21
C GLU A 67 -18.07 3.86 6.93
N LEU A 68 -19.37 3.64 7.09
CA LEU A 68 -20.37 3.51 6.03
C LEU A 68 -21.37 4.67 6.16
N GLU A 69 -22.15 4.92 5.12
CA GLU A 69 -23.13 6.02 5.13
C GLU A 69 -24.14 5.93 6.29
N GLU A 70 -24.52 4.71 6.67
CA GLU A 70 -25.55 4.45 7.70
C GLU A 70 -24.97 4.10 9.09
N GLY A 71 -23.65 4.09 9.25
CA GLY A 71 -23.01 3.77 10.53
C GLY A 71 -21.58 3.25 10.39
N SER A 72 -20.99 2.84 11.50
CA SER A 72 -19.64 2.30 11.51
C SER A 72 -19.64 0.82 11.89
N VAL A 73 -18.76 0.05 11.27
CA VAL A 73 -18.54 -1.37 11.54
C VAL A 73 -17.14 -1.55 12.08
N LEU A 74 -17.04 -2.18 13.26
CA LEU A 74 -15.80 -2.75 13.77
C LEU A 74 -15.87 -4.26 13.58
N ALA A 75 -15.01 -4.80 12.72
CA ALA A 75 -14.93 -6.22 12.42
C ALA A 75 -13.63 -6.82 12.98
N THR A 76 -13.70 -8.06 13.45
CA THR A 76 -12.52 -8.85 13.80
C THR A 76 -12.45 -10.09 12.92
N THR A 77 -11.25 -10.43 12.46
CA THR A 77 -11.02 -11.60 11.60
C THR A 77 -10.17 -12.61 12.35
N ILE A 78 -10.64 -13.87 12.36
CA ILE A 78 -9.88 -15.02 12.86
C ILE A 78 -9.57 -15.89 11.65
N ALA A 79 -8.29 -16.12 11.37
CA ALA A 79 -7.81 -16.95 10.28
C ALA A 79 -6.90 -18.05 10.83
N TRP A 80 -7.10 -19.28 10.38
CA TRP A 80 -6.27 -20.44 10.71
C TRP A 80 -6.00 -21.24 9.43
N ASP A 81 -4.84 -21.87 9.36
CA ASP A 81 -4.46 -22.70 8.22
C ASP A 81 -3.53 -23.81 8.70
N ASP A 82 -4.01 -25.05 8.59
CA ASP A 82 -3.25 -26.24 8.97
C ASP A 82 -1.94 -26.35 8.18
N SER A 83 -1.91 -25.86 6.93
CA SER A 83 -0.70 -25.85 6.10
C SER A 83 0.37 -24.87 6.60
N LEU A 84 -0.04 -23.87 7.38
CA LEU A 84 0.85 -22.88 8.01
C LEU A 84 1.16 -23.24 9.47
N SER A 85 0.72 -24.41 9.94
CA SER A 85 0.79 -24.81 11.36
C SER A 85 0.16 -23.78 12.30
N TRP A 86 -0.84 -23.04 11.81
CA TRP A 86 -1.52 -22.00 12.56
C TRP A 86 -2.90 -22.49 13.00
N THR A 87 -3.06 -22.75 14.30
CA THR A 87 -4.27 -23.36 14.85
C THR A 87 -5.36 -22.33 15.13
N TYR A 88 -6.62 -22.79 15.17
CA TYR A 88 -7.74 -21.95 15.61
C TYR A 88 -7.50 -21.32 16.98
N GLN A 89 -6.98 -22.09 17.96
CA GLN A 89 -6.72 -21.57 19.30
C GLN A 89 -5.66 -20.46 19.27
N SER A 90 -4.57 -20.67 18.52
CA SER A 90 -3.53 -19.65 18.34
C SER A 90 -4.09 -18.36 17.74
N ALA A 91 -4.97 -18.46 16.74
CA ALA A 91 -5.61 -17.31 16.12
C ALA A 91 -6.55 -16.57 17.08
N VAL A 92 -7.26 -17.29 17.95
CA VAL A 92 -8.11 -16.69 19.00
C VAL A 92 -7.27 -16.01 20.07
N ASP A 93 -6.21 -16.65 20.55
CA ASP A 93 -5.33 -16.11 21.59
C ASP A 93 -4.64 -14.83 21.10
N GLU A 94 -4.19 -14.81 19.84
CA GLU A 94 -3.62 -13.61 19.21
C GLU A 94 -4.65 -12.48 19.13
N LEU A 95 -5.88 -12.77 18.68
CA LEU A 95 -6.95 -11.77 18.66
C LEU A 95 -7.24 -11.21 20.05
N GLN A 96 -7.30 -12.07 21.07
CA GLN A 96 -7.50 -11.62 22.46
C GLN A 96 -6.37 -10.71 22.91
N SER A 97 -5.12 -11.05 22.62
CA SER A 97 -3.95 -10.20 22.90
C SER A 97 -4.09 -8.84 22.21
N THR A 98 -4.40 -8.82 20.90
CA THR A 98 -4.62 -7.59 20.14
C THR A 98 -5.74 -6.74 20.72
N LEU A 99 -6.88 -7.34 21.07
CA LEU A 99 -8.01 -6.61 21.67
C LEU A 99 -7.66 -6.05 23.06
N HIS A 100 -6.81 -6.73 23.83
CA HIS A 100 -6.30 -6.22 25.10
C HIS A 100 -5.32 -5.05 24.93
N GLU A 101 -4.54 -5.04 23.84
CA GLU A 101 -3.64 -3.93 23.50
C GLU A 101 -4.37 -2.70 22.98
N ILE A 102 -5.59 -2.85 22.45
CA ILE A 102 -6.46 -1.74 22.06
C ILE A 102 -6.94 -1.04 23.34
N SER A 103 -6.11 -0.15 23.84
CA SER A 103 -6.44 0.78 24.91
C SER A 103 -7.31 1.91 24.36
N PRO A 104 -8.27 2.46 25.14
CA PRO A 104 -8.93 3.72 24.84
C PRO A 104 -7.90 4.86 24.90
N CYS A 105 -7.07 4.97 23.87
CA CYS A 105 -6.17 6.08 23.70
C CYS A 105 -7.02 7.26 23.23
N SER A 106 -7.13 8.28 24.07
CA SER A 106 -7.56 9.60 23.61
C SER A 106 -6.43 10.16 22.76
N VAL A 107 -6.36 9.72 21.50
CA VAL A 107 -5.56 10.38 20.48
C VAL A 107 -6.16 11.78 20.36
N LYS A 108 -5.58 12.73 21.09
CA LYS A 108 -5.74 14.13 20.75
C LYS A 108 -5.13 14.23 19.36
N VAL A 109 -5.98 14.17 18.34
CA VAL A 109 -5.63 14.63 17.00
C VAL A 109 -5.42 16.11 17.17
N ASN A 110 -4.22 16.46 17.64
CA ASN A 110 -3.76 17.81 17.61
C ASN A 110 -3.78 18.12 16.12
N ARG A 111 -4.53 19.15 15.70
CA ARG A 111 -4.35 19.71 14.37
C ARG A 111 -3.02 20.45 14.33
N SER A 112 -1.95 19.77 14.73
CA SER A 112 -0.58 20.21 14.58
C SER A 112 -0.38 20.39 13.09
N THR A 113 -0.23 21.63 12.66
CA THR A 113 0.44 21.90 11.40
C THR A 113 1.78 21.18 11.47
N LEU A 114 2.06 20.30 10.50
CA LEU A 114 3.35 19.61 10.39
C LEU A 114 4.46 20.67 10.40
N GLN A 115 5.13 20.84 11.54
CA GLN A 115 6.17 21.86 11.73
C GLN A 115 7.52 21.20 11.45
N THR A 116 7.85 21.10 10.17
CA THR A 116 9.15 20.61 9.71
C THR A 116 9.68 21.50 8.60
N ALA A 117 10.97 21.79 8.64
CA ALA A 117 11.67 22.50 7.59
C ALA A 117 12.31 21.50 6.61
N ILE A 118 12.21 21.80 5.32
CA ILE A 118 12.94 21.08 4.29
C ILE A 118 14.40 21.56 4.32
N VAL A 119 15.30 20.67 4.73
CA VAL A 119 16.74 20.92 4.77
C VAL A 119 17.35 20.71 3.39
N ASN A 120 16.87 19.73 2.64
CA ASN A 120 17.35 19.46 1.29
C ASN A 120 16.24 18.89 0.39
N LEU A 121 16.38 19.12 -0.91
CA LEU A 121 15.51 18.58 -1.96
C LEU A 121 16.37 18.10 -3.12
N ASN A 122 16.22 16.83 -3.47
CA ASN A 122 16.93 16.21 -4.58
C ASN A 122 15.92 15.58 -5.55
N HIS A 123 16.22 15.61 -6.85
CA HIS A 123 15.40 14.97 -7.89
C HIS A 123 16.14 13.82 -8.55
N VAL A 124 15.44 12.69 -8.70
CA VAL A 124 15.94 11.50 -9.39
C VAL A 124 14.92 11.07 -10.45
N PRO A 125 15.24 11.17 -11.75
CA PRO A 125 16.45 11.76 -12.32
C PRO A 125 16.56 13.28 -12.11
N THR A 126 17.79 13.82 -12.24
CA THR A 126 18.03 15.27 -12.24
C THR A 126 17.37 15.95 -13.43
N LYS A 127 17.22 17.29 -13.42
CA LYS A 127 16.66 18.03 -14.56
C LYS A 127 17.42 17.76 -15.86
N ALA A 128 18.75 17.78 -15.83
CA ALA A 128 19.55 17.54 -17.03
C ALA A 128 19.35 16.11 -17.58
N SER A 129 19.36 15.11 -16.70
CA SER A 129 19.09 13.71 -17.07
C SER A 129 17.64 13.52 -17.58
N TRP A 130 16.69 14.23 -16.98
CA TRP A 130 15.28 14.25 -17.41
C TRP A 130 15.13 14.83 -18.82
N ASP A 131 15.73 16.00 -19.09
CA ASP A 131 15.68 16.66 -20.39
C ASP A 131 16.26 15.75 -21.50
N LEU A 132 17.34 15.01 -21.18
CA LEU A 132 17.91 14.00 -22.07
C LEU A 132 16.94 12.83 -22.32
N ALA A 133 16.35 12.26 -21.26
CA ALA A 133 15.41 11.15 -21.35
C ALA A 133 14.17 11.51 -22.17
N VAL A 134 13.62 12.71 -21.97
CA VAL A 134 12.48 13.23 -22.75
C VAL A 134 12.86 13.40 -24.22
N THR A 135 14.04 13.97 -24.50
CA THR A 135 14.51 14.15 -25.88
C THR A 135 14.69 12.81 -26.59
N GLN A 136 15.24 11.81 -25.89
CA GLN A 136 15.40 10.45 -26.40
C GLN A 136 14.04 9.80 -26.67
N ALA A 137 13.10 9.88 -25.72
CA ALA A 137 11.74 9.36 -25.88
C ALA A 137 11.04 9.98 -27.10
N LEU A 138 11.11 11.29 -27.27
CA LEU A 138 10.53 11.98 -28.43
C LEU A 138 11.17 11.56 -29.75
N ARG A 139 12.49 11.31 -29.76
CA ARG A 139 13.18 10.78 -30.95
C ARG A 139 12.68 9.38 -31.31
N MET A 140 12.50 8.51 -30.32
CA MET A 140 11.99 7.16 -30.53
C MET A 140 10.55 7.19 -31.07
N ILE A 141 9.67 7.98 -30.47
CA ILE A 141 8.27 8.11 -30.88
C ILE A 141 8.14 8.66 -32.31
N LYS A 142 9.00 9.60 -32.69
CA LYS A 142 9.01 10.17 -34.07
C LYS A 142 9.73 9.27 -35.08
N GLY A 143 10.50 8.29 -34.62
CA GLY A 143 11.28 7.41 -35.48
C GLY A 143 10.39 6.37 -36.16
N SER A 144 10.55 6.22 -37.48
CA SER A 144 9.78 5.26 -38.29
C SER A 144 10.10 3.77 -38.03
N GLN A 145 11.01 3.48 -37.10
CA GLN A 145 11.48 2.12 -36.79
C GLN A 145 10.89 1.54 -35.49
N THR A 146 10.07 2.29 -34.75
CA THR A 146 9.46 1.78 -33.51
C THR A 146 7.95 1.98 -33.52
N GLU A 147 7.21 1.02 -32.95
CA GLU A 147 5.76 1.14 -32.72
C GLU A 147 5.41 1.98 -31.47
N LEU A 148 6.42 2.58 -30.82
CA LEU A 148 6.26 3.31 -29.56
C LEU A 148 5.52 4.63 -29.82
N VAL A 149 4.24 4.70 -29.48
CA VAL A 149 3.41 5.92 -29.63
C VAL A 149 3.37 6.80 -28.38
N LYS A 150 3.65 6.24 -27.21
CA LYS A 150 3.61 6.93 -25.92
C LYS A 150 4.55 6.23 -24.93
N VAL A 151 5.20 7.03 -24.09
CA VAL A 151 5.92 6.56 -22.91
C VAL A 151 5.55 7.45 -21.71
N VAL A 152 5.48 6.85 -20.53
CA VAL A 152 5.35 7.58 -19.26
C VAL A 152 6.71 7.52 -18.57
N LEU A 153 7.26 8.68 -18.24
CA LEU A 153 8.50 8.80 -17.48
C LEU A 153 8.14 9.30 -16.07
N ALA A 154 8.79 8.75 -15.05
CA ALA A 154 8.59 9.14 -13.67
C ALA A 154 9.82 9.87 -13.11
N ARG A 155 9.58 10.78 -12.16
CA ARG A 155 10.64 11.49 -11.44
C ARG A 155 10.30 11.55 -9.95
N CYS A 156 11.22 11.03 -9.14
CA CYS A 156 11.15 11.05 -7.70
C CYS A 156 11.73 12.37 -7.15
N SER A 157 11.00 13.01 -6.24
CA SER A 157 11.50 14.13 -5.43
C SER A 157 11.75 13.62 -4.01
N ARG A 158 13.01 13.67 -3.57
CA ARG A 158 13.42 13.23 -2.23
C ARG A 158 13.65 14.45 -1.34
N TYR A 159 12.86 14.54 -0.28
CA TYR A 159 12.93 15.59 0.72
C TYR A 159 13.70 15.09 1.93
N ILE A 160 14.67 15.88 2.39
CA ILE A 160 15.31 15.67 3.68
C ILE A 160 14.79 16.76 4.60
N THR A 161 14.20 16.36 5.72
CA THR A 161 13.64 17.23 6.72
C THR A 161 14.53 17.33 7.95
N ASP A 162 14.36 18.41 8.71
CA ASP A 162 15.04 18.63 9.99
C ASP A 162 14.54 17.71 11.11
N THR A 163 13.33 17.19 10.95
CA THR A 163 12.68 16.26 11.88
C THR A 163 12.13 15.04 11.14
N CYS A 164 11.92 13.93 11.85
CA CYS A 164 11.21 12.78 11.31
C CYS A 164 9.73 13.13 11.12
N ILE A 165 9.19 12.88 9.93
CA ILE A 165 7.77 13.06 9.65
C ILE A 165 7.01 11.81 10.13
N ASP A 166 6.00 12.00 10.97
CA ASP A 166 5.01 10.96 11.24
C ASP A 166 4.14 10.76 9.98
N PRO A 167 4.11 9.56 9.37
CA PRO A 167 3.31 9.30 8.17
C PRO A 167 1.80 9.49 8.40
N LEU A 168 1.29 9.30 9.62
CA LEU A 168 -0.11 9.53 9.95
C LEU A 168 -0.45 11.02 10.02
N GLU A 169 0.44 11.83 10.60
CA GLU A 169 0.28 13.29 10.59
C GLU A 169 0.36 13.85 9.17
N LEU A 170 1.29 13.37 8.35
CA LEU A 170 1.39 13.73 6.94
C LEU A 170 0.11 13.36 6.17
N LEU A 171 -0.40 12.14 6.36
CA LEU A 171 -1.63 11.69 5.72
C LEU A 171 -2.84 12.54 6.16
N ALA A 172 -2.92 12.90 7.44
CA ALA A 172 -3.96 13.80 7.94
C ALA A 172 -3.88 15.19 7.28
N CYS A 173 -2.68 15.75 7.12
CA CYS A 173 -2.47 17.01 6.40
C CYS A 173 -2.90 16.92 4.93
N LEU A 174 -2.56 15.82 4.25
CA LEU A 174 -2.93 15.60 2.85
C LEU A 174 -4.44 15.44 2.65
N LYS A 175 -5.14 14.76 3.57
CA LYS A 175 -6.60 14.63 3.54
C LYS A 175 -7.33 15.98 3.61
N VAL A 176 -6.75 16.96 4.31
CA VAL A 176 -7.33 18.31 4.40
C VAL A 176 -7.09 19.12 3.12
N CYS A 177 -5.94 18.93 2.47
CA CYS A 177 -5.56 19.69 1.27
C CYS A 177 -6.05 19.09 -0.05
N CYS A 178 -6.28 17.77 -0.10
CA CYS A 178 -6.69 17.05 -1.31
C CYS A 178 -8.16 16.64 -1.21
N ILE A 179 -9.04 17.27 -2.01
CA ILE A 179 -10.47 16.93 -2.12
C ILE A 179 -10.70 15.52 -2.70
N VAL A 180 -9.66 14.89 -3.27
CA VAL A 180 -9.70 13.51 -3.78
C VAL A 180 -8.47 12.76 -3.30
N VAL A 181 -8.61 12.01 -2.21
CA VAL A 181 -7.65 10.96 -1.87
C VAL A 181 -8.05 9.71 -2.66
N PRO A 182 -7.16 9.09 -3.44
CA PRO A 182 -7.48 7.80 -4.06
C PRO A 182 -7.79 6.79 -2.97
N SER A 183 -8.86 6.00 -3.16
CA SER A 183 -9.29 4.99 -2.20
C SER A 183 -8.13 4.04 -1.86
N PRO A 184 -7.95 3.65 -0.58
CA PRO A 184 -6.99 2.61 -0.23
C PRO A 184 -7.25 1.38 -1.09
N HIS A 185 -6.19 0.84 -1.70
CA HIS A 185 -6.28 -0.32 -2.57
C HIS A 185 -6.77 -1.53 -1.75
N CYS A 186 -7.94 -2.02 -2.13
CA CYS A 186 -8.59 -3.16 -1.50
C CYS A 186 -8.89 -4.18 -2.60
N LEU A 187 -8.47 -5.42 -2.41
CA LEU A 187 -8.93 -6.52 -3.23
C LEU A 187 -10.29 -7.00 -2.68
N ARG A 188 -11.32 -6.95 -3.52
CA ARG A 188 -12.66 -7.52 -3.30
C ARG A 188 -13.01 -8.41 -4.47
N GLU A 189 -13.83 -9.43 -4.27
CA GLU A 189 -14.19 -10.35 -5.37
C GLU A 189 -15.08 -9.69 -6.44
N ASP A 190 -15.85 -8.66 -6.09
CA ASP A 190 -16.85 -8.06 -6.98
C ASP A 190 -16.34 -6.90 -7.85
N HIS A 191 -15.07 -6.53 -7.75
CA HIS A 191 -14.47 -5.50 -8.60
C HIS A 191 -13.23 -6.06 -9.30
N PRO A 192 -13.03 -5.82 -10.61
CA PRO A 192 -11.72 -6.04 -11.21
C PRO A 192 -10.73 -5.25 -10.37
N ALA A 193 -9.64 -5.88 -9.95
CA ALA A 193 -8.61 -5.22 -9.15
C ALA A 193 -8.26 -3.89 -9.83
N THR A 194 -8.67 -2.77 -9.24
CA THR A 194 -8.22 -1.45 -9.69
C THR A 194 -6.79 -1.30 -9.20
N LEU A 195 -5.88 -1.95 -9.93
CA LEU A 195 -4.44 -1.74 -9.88
C LEU A 195 -4.19 -0.34 -10.45
N VAL A 196 -4.22 0.67 -9.58
CA VAL A 196 -3.65 1.96 -9.94
C VAL A 196 -2.15 1.83 -9.77
N TYR A 197 -1.46 1.75 -10.90
CA TYR A 197 -0.01 1.86 -10.94
C TYR A 197 0.39 3.27 -10.50
N THR A 198 0.92 3.42 -9.29
CA THR A 198 1.70 4.60 -8.94
C THR A 198 3.11 4.40 -9.51
N GLY A 199 3.40 5.09 -10.62
CA GLY A 199 4.70 5.09 -11.28
C GLY A 199 5.73 5.96 -10.60
#